data_AF-A0A844FKH1-F1
#
_entry.id   AF-A0A844FKH1-F1
#
_cell.length_a   1.000
_cell.length_b   1.000
_cell.length_c   1.000
_cell.angle_alpha   90.00
_cell.angle_beta   90.00
_cell.angle_gamma   90.00
#
_symmetry.space_group_name_H-M   'P 1'
#
loop_
_entity.id
_entity.type
_entity.pdbx_description
1 polymer ?
#
loop_
_entity_poly.entity_id
_entity_poly.type
_entity_poly.pdbx_seq_one_letter_code
_entity_poly.pdbx_strand_id
1 'polypeptide(L)'
;MSELVIETHDFEVAKKGLEEFSKKKAEELELDTVRTDGGFLGLGDHKVTGYELNCRLSAIQQHLIDLNNTNNKTIKEFGQVYNALEALDKDYIQAILISIKATEETSKRIEATQEQIKKIVDDQKKTLEVLKKFKQRLDNYVHLGDIDEMWNDCQKWYKDITTLSNSINNAISIGNATAKKIESLKAALKTTDEKMDDLSKYKERLCGIAHLNDVDELWDSNEVHSNQLSELEKQGEETKKLIQNNKKLIDVSIADAVEKNNTAIQMLTQKTKYAYMLAGGSLGFALIELIFILLKVI
;
A
#
# COMPACT_ATOMS: atom_id res chain seq x y z
N MET A 1 28.35 -52.36 53.85
CA MET A 1 29.63 -52.84 53.29
C MET A 1 30.70 -52.43 54.28
N SER A 2 31.13 -53.37 55.12
CA SER A 2 32.34 -53.22 55.91
C SER A 2 33.53 -53.34 54.95
N GLU A 3 34.36 -52.29 54.89
CA GLU A 3 35.64 -52.32 54.18
C GLU A 3 36.46 -53.51 54.69
N LEU A 4 36.64 -54.52 53.84
CA LEU A 4 37.54 -55.63 54.13
C LEU A 4 38.95 -55.10 53.88
N VAL A 5 39.60 -54.65 54.96
CA VAL A 5 40.99 -54.23 54.91
C VAL A 5 41.83 -55.49 54.74
N ILE A 6 42.43 -55.64 53.56
CA ILE A 6 43.35 -56.74 53.25
C ILE A 6 44.66 -56.43 53.99
N GLU A 7 44.88 -57.07 55.14
CA GLU A 7 46.14 -56.95 55.86
C GLU A 7 47.16 -57.94 55.27
N THR A 8 47.86 -57.50 54.23
CA THR A 8 48.93 -58.24 53.54
C THR A 8 50.08 -58.72 54.44
N HIS A 9 50.09 -58.32 55.71
CA HIS A 9 51.21 -58.52 56.61
C HIS A 9 51.37 -59.99 57.04
N ASP A 10 50.28 -60.71 57.30
CA ASP A 10 50.36 -62.03 57.94
C ASP A 10 50.80 -63.13 56.96
N PHE A 11 50.30 -63.10 55.72
CA PHE A 11 50.69 -64.06 54.69
C PHE A 11 52.17 -63.93 54.32
N GLU A 12 52.64 -62.71 54.07
CA GLU A 12 54.04 -62.49 53.67
C GLU A 12 55.02 -62.77 54.81
N VAL A 13 54.62 -62.53 56.07
CA VAL A 13 55.43 -62.93 57.24
C VAL A 13 55.55 -64.45 57.35
N ALA A 14 54.43 -65.16 57.27
CA ALA A 14 54.41 -66.61 57.37
C ALA A 14 55.19 -67.29 56.23
N LYS A 15 55.04 -66.78 55.00
CA LYS A 15 55.79 -67.21 53.81
C LYS A 15 57.30 -67.00 53.98
N LYS A 16 57.72 -65.85 54.51
CA LYS A 16 59.14 -65.55 54.77
C LYS A 16 59.75 -66.48 55.81
N GLY A 17 59.03 -66.78 56.90
CA GLY A 17 59.47 -67.74 57.91
C GLY A 17 59.70 -69.14 57.32
N LEU A 18 58.78 -69.61 56.48
CA LEU A 18 58.90 -70.89 55.79
C LEU A 18 60.09 -70.92 54.82
N GLU A 19 60.32 -69.83 54.08
CA GLU A 19 61.46 -69.71 53.17
C GLU A 19 62.79 -69.82 53.92
N GLU A 20 62.93 -69.14 55.05
CA GLU A 20 64.13 -69.17 55.90
C GLU A 20 64.39 -70.58 56.45
N PHE A 21 63.36 -71.32 56.85
CA PHE A 21 63.48 -72.71 57.29
C PHE A 21 63.96 -73.65 56.17
N SER A 22 63.38 -73.55 54.98
CA SER A 22 63.70 -74.42 53.84
C SER A 22 65.18 -74.34 53.41
N LYS A 23 65.85 -73.23 53.74
CA LYS A 23 67.26 -72.97 53.40
C LYS A 23 68.24 -73.40 54.50
N LYS A 24 67.78 -73.84 55.66
CA LYS A 24 68.67 -74.25 56.76
C LYS A 24 69.35 -75.60 56.42
N LYS A 25 70.67 -75.67 56.58
CA LYS A 25 71.44 -76.91 56.38
C LYS A 25 71.21 -77.89 57.52
N ALA A 26 71.17 -79.19 57.21
CA ALA A 26 71.13 -80.24 58.23
C ALA A 26 72.45 -80.31 58.97
N GLU A 27 72.40 -80.35 60.30
CA GLU A 27 73.55 -80.61 61.17
C GLU A 27 73.67 -82.13 61.36
N GLU A 28 74.84 -82.70 61.10
CA GLU A 28 75.09 -84.13 61.28
C GLU A 28 75.35 -84.44 62.76
N LEU A 29 74.56 -85.34 63.33
CA LEU A 29 74.70 -85.79 64.71
C LEU A 29 75.69 -86.96 64.75
N GLU A 30 76.93 -86.70 65.15
CA GLU A 30 77.94 -87.73 65.35
C GLU A 30 78.03 -88.16 66.82
N LEU A 31 78.22 -89.47 67.04
CA LEU A 31 78.42 -90.06 68.36
C LEU A 31 79.74 -90.83 68.37
N ASP A 32 80.72 -90.32 69.09
CA ASP A 32 82.01 -90.98 69.24
C ASP A 32 81.88 -92.32 69.99
N THR A 33 82.60 -93.35 69.54
CA THR A 33 82.68 -94.63 70.27
C THR A 33 83.63 -94.53 71.46
N VAL A 34 83.41 -95.33 72.51
CA VAL A 34 84.41 -95.46 73.60
C VAL A 34 85.58 -96.33 73.13
N ARG A 35 86.74 -96.20 73.79
CA ARG A 35 87.88 -97.09 73.56
C ARG A 35 87.49 -98.52 73.90
N THR A 36 87.93 -99.47 73.09
CA THR A 36 87.63 -100.89 73.25
C THR A 36 88.86 -101.70 73.69
N ASP A 37 90.07 -101.15 73.49
CA ASP A 37 91.36 -101.76 73.77
C ASP A 37 92.05 -101.18 75.02
N GLY A 38 92.52 -102.04 75.92
CA GLY A 38 93.12 -101.66 77.21
C GLY A 38 94.35 -102.50 77.59
N GLY A 39 95.38 -101.86 78.15
CA GLY A 39 96.61 -102.50 78.65
C GLY A 39 97.91 -102.07 77.94
N PHE A 40 99.07 -102.47 78.48
CA PHE A 40 100.39 -102.21 77.86
C PHE A 40 100.47 -102.97 76.52
N LEU A 41 100.54 -102.24 75.39
CA LEU A 41 100.47 -102.72 74.00
C LEU A 41 99.08 -103.14 73.45
N GLY A 42 97.98 -102.80 74.12
CA GLY A 42 96.62 -103.05 73.58
C GLY A 42 96.15 -104.51 73.63
N LEU A 43 96.83 -105.36 74.41
CA LEU A 43 96.51 -106.78 74.58
C LEU A 43 95.55 -107.01 75.77
N GLY A 44 94.35 -106.45 75.70
CA GLY A 44 93.30 -106.62 76.70
C GLY A 44 92.06 -105.75 76.44
N ASP A 45 90.96 -106.04 77.11
CA ASP A 45 89.72 -105.27 77.00
C ASP A 45 89.78 -104.00 77.87
N HIS A 46 89.37 -102.86 77.31
CA HIS A 46 89.23 -101.62 78.09
C HIS A 46 87.97 -101.68 78.96
N LYS A 47 88.14 -101.44 80.27
CA LYS A 47 87.00 -101.26 81.17
C LYS A 47 86.57 -99.80 81.09
N VAL A 48 85.40 -99.58 80.48
CA VAL A 48 84.76 -98.25 80.39
C VAL A 48 84.70 -97.63 81.78
N THR A 49 85.31 -96.46 81.91
CA THR A 49 85.33 -95.71 83.16
C THR A 49 84.02 -94.95 83.37
N GLY A 50 83.69 -94.62 84.62
CA GLY A 50 82.55 -93.73 84.92
C GLY A 50 82.66 -92.36 84.25
N TYR A 51 83.89 -91.88 84.01
CA TYR A 51 84.15 -90.64 83.26
C TYR A 51 83.78 -90.78 81.77
N GLU A 52 84.25 -91.84 81.09
CA GLU A 52 83.92 -92.08 79.67
C GLU A 52 82.42 -92.31 79.46
N LEU A 53 81.78 -93.06 80.37
CA LEU A 53 80.33 -93.26 80.34
C LEU A 53 79.59 -91.93 80.51
N ASN A 54 79.98 -91.11 81.49
CA ASN A 54 79.37 -89.80 81.71
C ASN A 54 79.57 -88.86 80.52
N CYS A 55 80.76 -88.83 79.91
CA CYS A 55 81.01 -88.02 78.71
C CYS A 55 80.11 -88.44 77.53
N ARG A 56 79.92 -89.74 77.29
CA ARG A 56 79.00 -90.24 76.25
C ARG A 56 77.56 -89.94 76.57
N LEU A 57 77.16 -90.11 77.82
CA LEU A 57 75.82 -89.78 78.28
C LEU A 57 75.53 -88.28 78.13
N SER A 58 76.51 -87.41 78.41
CA SER A 58 76.40 -85.97 78.16
C SER A 58 76.25 -85.64 76.66
N ALA A 59 77.00 -86.31 75.77
CA ALA A 59 76.84 -86.12 74.33
C ALA A 59 75.46 -86.58 73.83
N ILE A 60 74.98 -87.74 74.29
CA ILE A 60 73.63 -88.24 73.98
C ILE A 60 72.56 -87.29 74.52
N GLN A 61 72.73 -86.80 75.75
CA GLN A 61 71.81 -85.84 76.36
C GLN A 61 71.78 -84.53 75.56
N GLN A 62 72.93 -84.05 75.09
CA GLN A 62 73.01 -82.88 74.22
C GLN A 62 72.26 -83.12 72.90
N HIS A 63 72.47 -84.26 72.25
CA HIS A 63 71.73 -84.62 71.04
C HIS A 63 70.22 -84.72 71.25
N LEU A 64 69.75 -85.25 72.39
CA LEU A 64 68.33 -85.27 72.73
C LEU A 64 67.77 -83.86 72.95
N ILE A 65 68.55 -82.95 73.55
CA ILE A 65 68.19 -81.53 73.69
C ILE A 65 68.10 -80.89 72.29
N ASP A 66 69.06 -81.14 71.42
CA ASP A 66 69.11 -80.57 70.06
C ASP A 66 67.99 -81.11 69.16
N LEU A 67 67.65 -82.40 69.29
CA LEU A 67 66.48 -83.01 68.65
C LEU A 67 65.17 -82.38 69.16
N ASN A 68 65.02 -82.20 70.47
CA ASN A 68 63.83 -81.55 71.03
C ASN A 68 63.70 -80.10 70.56
N ASN A 69 64.80 -79.34 70.52
CA ASN A 69 64.84 -77.99 70.01
C ASN A 69 64.49 -77.92 68.51
N THR A 70 65.03 -78.84 67.71
CA THR A 70 64.73 -78.95 66.28
C THR A 70 63.26 -79.32 66.05
N ASN A 71 62.73 -80.24 66.85
CA ASN A 71 61.32 -80.64 66.76
C ASN A 71 60.39 -79.49 67.14
N ASN A 72 60.67 -78.77 68.24
CA ASN A 72 59.93 -77.57 68.62
C ASN A 72 60.00 -76.47 67.56
N LYS A 73 61.16 -76.29 66.92
CA LYS A 73 61.29 -75.36 65.79
C LYS A 73 60.43 -75.82 64.62
N THR A 74 60.52 -77.08 64.23
CA THR A 74 59.73 -77.68 63.14
C THR A 74 58.22 -77.49 63.37
N ILE A 75 57.74 -77.71 64.59
CA ILE A 75 56.34 -77.47 64.97
C ILE A 75 55.95 -76.00 64.77
N LYS A 76 56.80 -75.05 65.19
CA LYS A 76 56.54 -73.61 64.99
C LYS A 76 56.47 -73.25 63.52
N GLU A 77 57.36 -73.79 62.69
CA GLU A 77 57.37 -73.51 61.24
C GLU A 77 56.16 -74.13 60.52
N PHE A 78 55.73 -75.35 60.90
CA PHE A 78 54.46 -75.90 60.40
C PHE A 78 53.25 -75.05 60.82
N GLY A 79 53.32 -74.43 62.01
CA GLY A 79 52.36 -73.40 62.41
C GLY A 79 52.36 -72.19 61.47
N GLN A 80 53.53 -71.75 60.99
CA GLN A 80 53.63 -70.69 59.98
C GLN A 80 53.02 -71.11 58.63
N VAL A 81 53.24 -72.36 58.17
CA VAL A 81 52.58 -72.88 56.95
C VAL A 81 51.07 -72.81 57.06
N TYR A 82 50.52 -73.25 58.20
CA TYR A 82 49.08 -73.21 58.46
C TYR A 82 48.56 -71.77 58.44
N ASN A 83 49.22 -70.85 59.14
CA ASN A 83 48.84 -69.44 59.17
C ASN A 83 48.88 -68.79 57.77
N ALA A 84 49.86 -69.14 56.93
CA ALA A 84 49.93 -68.66 55.55
C ALA A 84 48.72 -69.17 54.72
N LEU A 85 48.37 -70.45 54.85
CA LEU A 85 47.21 -71.01 54.14
C LEU A 85 45.89 -70.40 54.64
N GLU A 86 45.76 -70.17 55.94
CA GLU A 86 44.60 -69.53 56.55
C GLU A 86 44.45 -68.07 56.10
N ALA A 87 45.55 -67.30 56.05
CA ALA A 87 45.53 -65.92 55.55
C ALA A 87 45.19 -65.85 54.04
N LEU A 88 45.67 -66.80 53.23
CA LEU A 88 45.32 -66.90 51.81
C LEU A 88 43.82 -67.11 51.60
N ASP A 89 43.21 -68.01 52.38
CA ASP A 89 41.78 -68.32 52.32
C ASP A 89 40.92 -67.14 52.80
N LYS A 90 41.29 -66.57 53.95
CA LYS A 90 40.50 -65.49 54.58
C LYS A 90 40.51 -64.21 53.77
N ASP A 91 41.68 -63.76 53.29
CA ASP A 91 41.78 -62.41 52.74
C ASP A 91 41.74 -62.42 51.21
N TYR A 92 42.60 -63.22 50.58
CA TYR A 92 42.74 -63.20 49.12
C TYR A 92 41.58 -63.88 48.40
N ILE A 93 41.20 -65.09 48.83
CA ILE A 93 40.08 -65.81 48.21
C ILE A 93 38.76 -65.04 48.45
N GLN A 94 38.56 -64.50 49.66
CA GLN A 94 37.38 -63.68 49.95
C GLN A 94 37.34 -62.40 49.11
N ALA A 95 38.46 -61.68 48.94
CA ALA A 95 38.54 -60.50 48.09
C ALA A 95 38.23 -60.83 46.62
N ILE A 96 38.75 -61.96 46.11
CA ILE A 96 38.44 -62.44 44.76
C ILE A 96 36.93 -62.72 44.63
N LEU A 97 36.32 -63.43 45.59
CA LEU A 97 34.88 -63.70 45.56
C LEU A 97 34.03 -62.42 45.58
N ILE A 98 34.40 -61.43 46.39
CA ILE A 98 33.73 -60.12 46.42
C ILE A 98 33.84 -59.44 45.05
N SER A 99 35.03 -59.44 44.44
CA SER A 99 35.25 -58.83 43.12
C SER A 99 34.48 -59.52 41.99
N ILE A 100 34.42 -60.87 42.02
CA ILE A 100 33.66 -61.66 41.06
C ILE A 100 32.17 -61.37 41.21
N LYS A 101 31.66 -61.33 42.45
CA LYS A 101 30.26 -61.00 42.71
C LYS A 101 29.90 -59.59 42.25
N ALA A 102 30.75 -58.60 42.51
CA ALA A 102 30.56 -57.24 42.01
C ALA A 102 30.57 -57.18 40.47
N THR A 103 31.44 -57.97 39.84
CA THR A 103 31.51 -58.09 38.37
C THR A 103 30.25 -58.76 37.80
N GLU A 104 29.75 -59.81 38.45
CA GLU A 104 28.51 -60.49 38.08
C GLU A 104 27.30 -59.54 38.19
N GLU A 105 27.18 -58.80 39.29
CA GLU A 105 26.13 -57.78 39.46
C GLU A 105 26.23 -56.69 38.39
N THR A 106 27.45 -56.28 38.03
CA THR A 106 27.70 -55.32 36.94
C THR A 106 27.25 -55.90 35.59
N SER A 107 27.57 -57.17 35.31
CA SER A 107 27.14 -57.86 34.07
C SER A 107 25.61 -57.90 33.95
N LYS A 108 24.91 -58.27 35.03
CA LYS A 108 23.43 -58.27 35.04
C LYS A 108 22.84 -56.88 34.78
N ARG A 109 23.45 -55.83 35.33
CA ARG A 109 23.04 -54.44 35.05
C ARG A 109 23.29 -54.05 33.59
N ILE A 110 24.39 -54.49 32.98
CA ILE A 110 24.69 -54.26 31.57
C ILE A 110 23.65 -54.94 30.67
N GLU A 111 23.29 -56.20 30.94
CA GLU A 111 22.26 -56.92 30.19
C GLU A 111 20.91 -56.18 30.24
N ALA A 112 20.47 -55.79 31.44
CA ALA A 112 19.24 -55.03 31.61
C ALA A 112 19.29 -53.68 30.86
N THR A 113 20.44 -53.01 30.85
CA THR A 113 20.64 -51.75 30.10
C THR A 113 20.57 -51.99 28.60
N GLN A 114 21.13 -53.09 28.10
CA GLN A 114 21.13 -53.44 26.67
C GLN A 114 19.72 -53.75 26.17
N GLU A 115 18.88 -54.41 26.98
CA GLU A 115 17.46 -54.61 26.69
C GLU A 115 16.70 -53.28 26.58
N GLN A 116 16.96 -52.34 27.50
CA GLN A 116 16.37 -51.00 27.45
C GLN A 116 16.80 -50.24 26.20
N ILE A 117 18.09 -50.28 25.83
CA ILE A 117 18.61 -49.66 24.61
C ILE A 117 17.91 -50.23 23.38
N LYS A 118 17.73 -51.55 23.31
CA LYS A 118 17.01 -52.19 22.19
C LYS A 118 15.58 -51.67 22.06
N LYS A 119 14.86 -51.56 23.17
CA LYS A 119 13.50 -50.99 23.19
C LYS A 119 13.48 -49.54 22.70
N ILE A 120 14.42 -48.71 23.16
CA ILE A 120 14.56 -47.31 22.73
C ILE A 120 14.80 -47.24 21.21
N VAL A 121 15.70 -48.06 20.68
CA VAL A 121 16.00 -48.11 19.24
C VAL A 121 14.76 -48.51 18.44
N ASP A 122 14.00 -49.50 18.90
CA ASP A 122 12.76 -49.92 18.24
C ASP A 122 11.70 -48.81 18.25
N ASP A 123 11.56 -48.07 19.35
CA ASP A 123 10.62 -46.95 19.46
C ASP A 123 11.06 -45.74 18.62
N GLN A 124 12.36 -45.46 18.53
CA GLN A 124 12.93 -44.47 17.60
C GLN A 124 12.65 -44.85 16.15
N LYS A 125 12.78 -46.13 15.79
CA LYS A 125 12.46 -46.62 14.44
C LYS A 125 10.99 -46.41 14.09
N LYS A 126 10.06 -46.72 15.01
CA LYS A 126 8.62 -46.46 14.81
C LYS A 126 8.34 -44.97 14.60
N THR A 127 8.99 -44.11 15.38
CA THR A 127 8.86 -42.65 15.26
C THR A 127 9.32 -42.17 13.88
N LEU A 128 10.47 -42.66 13.40
CA LEU A 128 10.97 -42.32 12.07
C LEU A 128 10.02 -42.75 10.94
N GLU A 129 9.40 -43.92 11.04
CA GLU A 129 8.40 -44.36 10.06
C GLU A 129 7.15 -43.46 10.03
N VAL A 130 6.70 -42.97 11.20
CA VAL A 130 5.61 -41.98 11.27
C VAL A 130 6.02 -40.66 10.63
N LEU A 131 7.22 -40.15 10.95
CA LEU A 131 7.74 -38.91 10.37
C LEU A 131 7.90 -39.00 8.85
N LYS A 132 8.35 -40.14 8.34
CA LYS A 132 8.46 -40.40 6.90
C LYS A 132 7.10 -40.34 6.22
N LYS A 133 6.07 -40.99 6.78
CA LYS A 133 4.69 -40.92 6.26
C LYS A 133 4.14 -39.51 6.32
N PHE A 134 4.41 -38.77 7.39
CA PHE A 134 4.00 -37.38 7.52
C PHE A 134 4.64 -36.50 6.44
N LYS A 135 5.95 -36.65 6.21
CA LYS A 135 6.65 -35.97 5.12
C LYS A 135 6.06 -36.30 3.75
N GLN A 136 5.80 -37.58 3.45
CA GLN A 136 5.18 -37.98 2.19
C GLN A 136 3.79 -37.34 2.00
N ARG A 137 2.99 -37.24 3.06
CA ARG A 137 1.70 -36.53 3.01
C ARG A 137 1.87 -35.05 2.71
N LEU A 138 2.87 -34.39 3.31
CA LEU A 138 3.19 -33.00 3.01
C LEU A 138 3.64 -32.82 1.56
N ASP A 139 4.55 -33.67 1.09
CA ASP A 139 5.07 -33.63 -0.28
C ASP A 139 3.96 -33.91 -1.32
N ASN A 140 2.88 -34.63 -0.95
CA ASN A 140 1.72 -34.86 -1.81
C ASN A 140 0.76 -33.66 -1.91
N TYR A 141 0.87 -32.65 -1.04
CA TYR A 141 0.08 -31.42 -1.16
C TYR A 141 0.72 -30.50 -2.21
N VAL A 142 0.52 -30.83 -3.48
CA VAL A 142 1.06 -30.09 -4.64
C VAL A 142 0.67 -28.61 -4.63
N HIS A 143 -0.48 -28.28 -4.05
CA HIS A 143 -1.09 -26.95 -4.07
C HIS A 143 -0.74 -26.07 -2.85
N LEU A 144 0.28 -26.41 -2.06
CA LEU A 144 0.68 -25.54 -0.94
C LEU A 144 1.16 -24.17 -1.42
N GLY A 145 1.83 -24.11 -2.58
CA GLY A 145 2.26 -22.85 -3.20
C GLY A 145 1.09 -22.01 -3.72
N ASP A 146 0.01 -22.67 -4.19
CA ASP A 146 -1.19 -22.00 -4.68
C ASP A 146 -1.86 -21.16 -3.58
N ILE A 147 -1.69 -21.51 -2.29
CA ILE A 147 -2.19 -20.71 -1.17
C ILE A 147 -1.50 -19.33 -1.14
N ASP A 148 -0.19 -19.28 -1.35
CA ASP A 148 0.55 -18.02 -1.39
C ASP A 148 0.16 -17.19 -2.63
N GLU A 149 -0.07 -17.84 -3.76
CA GLU A 149 -0.57 -17.18 -4.97
C GLU A 149 -1.98 -16.60 -4.77
N MET A 150 -2.91 -17.40 -4.22
CA MET A 150 -4.25 -16.94 -3.86
C MET A 150 -4.23 -15.76 -2.89
N TRP A 151 -3.32 -15.77 -1.92
CA TRP A 151 -3.15 -14.66 -0.98
C TRP A 151 -2.73 -13.38 -1.71
N ASN A 152 -1.76 -13.47 -2.62
CA ASN A 152 -1.30 -12.34 -3.42
C ASN A 152 -2.41 -11.77 -4.32
N ASP A 153 -3.19 -12.66 -4.96
CA ASP A 153 -4.34 -12.26 -5.77
C ASP A 153 -5.41 -11.56 -4.92
N CYS A 154 -5.70 -12.06 -3.72
CA CYS A 154 -6.63 -11.40 -2.80
C CYS A 154 -6.15 -10.00 -2.40
N GLN A 155 -4.84 -9.81 -2.16
CA GLN A 155 -4.26 -8.49 -1.87
C GLN A 155 -4.38 -7.55 -3.07
N LYS A 156 -4.19 -8.06 -4.29
CA LYS A 156 -4.38 -7.30 -5.52
C LYS A 156 -5.84 -6.88 -5.70
N TRP A 157 -6.78 -7.82 -5.58
CA TRP A 157 -8.21 -7.53 -5.68
C TRP A 157 -8.67 -6.53 -4.63
N TYR A 158 -8.13 -6.58 -3.41
CA TYR A 158 -8.43 -5.57 -2.39
C TYR A 158 -8.04 -4.15 -2.84
N LYS A 159 -6.86 -3.97 -3.44
CA LYS A 159 -6.41 -2.69 -3.99
C LYS A 159 -7.28 -2.24 -5.16
N ASP A 160 -7.61 -3.16 -6.06
CA ASP A 160 -8.45 -2.87 -7.23
C ASP A 160 -9.88 -2.46 -6.81
N ILE A 161 -10.47 -3.16 -5.84
CA ILE A 161 -11.79 -2.83 -5.26
C ILE A 161 -11.77 -1.47 -4.58
N THR A 162 -10.70 -1.14 -3.85
CA THR A 162 -10.57 0.17 -3.20
C THR A 162 -10.51 1.30 -4.24
N THR A 163 -9.76 1.09 -5.32
CA THR A 163 -9.67 2.04 -6.44
C THR A 163 -11.02 2.20 -7.14
N LEU A 164 -11.73 1.09 -7.38
CA LEU A 164 -13.06 1.10 -7.95
C LEU A 164 -14.05 1.85 -7.05
N SER A 165 -14.01 1.63 -5.74
CA SER A 165 -14.87 2.33 -4.76
C SER A 165 -14.69 3.85 -4.82
N ASN A 166 -13.44 4.32 -4.86
CA ASN A 166 -13.14 5.74 -5.01
C ASN A 166 -13.66 6.31 -6.34
N SER A 167 -13.52 5.54 -7.42
CA SER A 167 -14.02 5.94 -8.75
C SER A 167 -15.55 6.04 -8.78
N ILE A 168 -16.25 5.11 -8.14
CA ILE A 168 -17.72 5.13 -7.98
C ILE A 168 -18.15 6.36 -7.18
N ASN A 169 -17.48 6.66 -6.05
CA ASN A 169 -17.79 7.83 -5.24
C ASN A 169 -17.64 9.13 -6.04
N ASN A 170 -16.57 9.25 -6.83
CA ASN A 170 -16.38 10.40 -7.73
C ASN A 170 -17.50 10.50 -8.78
N ALA A 171 -17.89 9.38 -9.39
CA ALA A 171 -18.99 9.34 -10.36
C ALA A 171 -20.33 9.76 -9.72
N ILE A 172 -20.61 9.33 -8.49
CA ILE A 172 -21.79 9.75 -7.72
C ILE A 172 -21.77 11.27 -7.49
N SER A 173 -20.62 11.84 -7.11
CA SER A 173 -20.49 13.30 -6.94
C SER A 173 -20.75 14.07 -8.24
N ILE A 174 -20.22 13.59 -9.37
CA ILE A 174 -20.49 14.18 -10.69
C ILE A 174 -21.97 14.04 -11.07
N GLY A 175 -22.57 12.88 -10.81
CA GLY A 175 -24.00 12.63 -11.03
C GLY A 175 -24.87 13.61 -10.24
N ASN A 176 -24.57 13.80 -8.96
CA ASN A 176 -25.26 14.77 -8.09
C ASN A 176 -25.11 16.21 -8.59
N ALA A 177 -23.92 16.62 -9.03
CA ALA A 177 -23.70 17.94 -9.60
C ALA A 177 -24.48 18.13 -10.91
N THR A 178 -24.55 17.10 -11.74
CA THR A 178 -25.29 17.12 -13.00
C THR A 178 -26.79 17.18 -12.76
N ALA A 179 -27.32 16.41 -11.80
CA ALA A 179 -28.72 16.49 -11.40
C ALA A 179 -29.11 17.91 -10.96
N LYS A 180 -28.28 18.59 -10.14
CA LYS A 180 -28.50 20.00 -9.77
C LYS A 180 -28.53 20.93 -10.98
N LYS A 181 -27.62 20.74 -11.94
CA LYS A 181 -27.62 21.53 -13.18
C LYS A 181 -28.88 21.29 -14.01
N ILE A 182 -29.34 20.05 -14.12
CA ILE A 182 -30.59 19.71 -14.81
C ILE A 182 -31.78 20.42 -14.17
N GLU A 183 -31.89 20.42 -12.85
CA GLU A 183 -32.96 21.16 -12.15
C GLU A 183 -32.90 22.66 -12.43
N SER A 184 -31.71 23.27 -12.43
CA SER A 184 -31.57 24.69 -12.80
C SER A 184 -31.95 24.97 -14.26
N LEU A 185 -31.61 24.08 -15.19
CA LEU A 185 -31.96 24.22 -16.61
C LEU A 185 -33.47 24.05 -16.81
N LYS A 186 -34.10 23.11 -16.11
CA LYS A 186 -35.55 22.90 -16.13
C LYS A 186 -36.31 24.15 -15.67
N ALA A 187 -35.82 24.79 -14.60
CA ALA A 187 -36.38 26.07 -14.14
C ALA A 187 -36.25 27.17 -15.21
N ALA A 188 -35.07 27.31 -15.81
CA ALA A 188 -34.82 28.30 -16.86
C ALA A 188 -35.66 28.05 -18.12
N LEU A 189 -35.86 26.79 -18.50
CA LEU A 189 -36.70 26.40 -19.64
C LEU A 189 -38.16 26.79 -19.38
N LYS A 190 -38.68 26.51 -18.18
CA LYS A 190 -40.04 26.91 -17.79
C LYS A 190 -40.24 28.43 -17.92
N THR A 191 -39.29 29.24 -17.43
CA THR A 191 -39.36 30.69 -17.57
C THR A 191 -39.29 31.14 -19.03
N THR A 192 -38.53 30.44 -19.87
CA THR A 192 -38.46 30.74 -21.31
C THR A 192 -39.77 30.41 -22.02
N ASP A 193 -40.40 29.29 -21.65
CA ASP A 193 -41.71 28.88 -22.15
C ASP A 193 -42.79 29.92 -21.80
N GLU A 194 -42.81 30.39 -20.55
CA GLU A 194 -43.70 31.47 -20.09
C GLU A 194 -43.49 32.77 -20.91
N LYS A 195 -42.24 33.17 -21.17
CA LYS A 195 -41.94 34.35 -22.00
C LYS A 195 -42.35 34.17 -23.46
N MET A 196 -42.26 32.96 -23.99
CA MET A 196 -42.68 32.64 -25.36
C MET A 196 -44.20 32.74 -25.52
N ASP A 197 -44.96 32.30 -24.51
CA ASP A 197 -46.41 32.48 -24.43
C ASP A 197 -46.77 33.98 -24.42
N ASP A 198 -46.09 34.79 -23.60
CA ASP A 198 -46.30 36.23 -23.57
C ASP A 198 -45.99 36.93 -24.91
N LEU A 199 -44.89 36.54 -25.58
CA LEU A 199 -44.57 37.03 -26.93
C LEU A 199 -45.64 36.66 -27.95
N SER A 200 -46.22 35.45 -27.84
CA SER A 200 -47.29 35.00 -28.73
C SER A 200 -48.55 35.85 -28.54
N LYS A 201 -48.94 36.13 -27.29
CA LYS A 201 -50.04 37.07 -26.99
C LYS A 201 -49.76 38.47 -27.54
N TYR A 202 -48.52 38.96 -27.42
CA TYR A 202 -48.15 40.26 -27.98
C TYR A 202 -48.26 40.28 -29.51
N LYS A 203 -47.81 39.21 -30.19
CA LYS A 203 -47.96 39.04 -31.63
C LYS A 203 -49.42 39.04 -32.05
N GLU A 204 -50.29 38.28 -31.37
CA GLU A 204 -51.73 38.25 -31.66
C GLU A 204 -52.36 39.64 -31.52
N ARG A 205 -52.01 40.38 -30.47
CA ARG A 205 -52.47 41.76 -30.27
C ARG A 205 -52.02 42.68 -31.40
N LEU A 206 -50.77 42.59 -31.85
CA LEU A 206 -50.26 43.37 -32.99
C LEU A 206 -51.01 43.06 -34.28
N CYS A 207 -51.22 41.77 -34.59
CA CYS A 207 -51.97 41.34 -35.77
C CYS A 207 -53.45 41.79 -35.73
N GLY A 208 -54.03 41.97 -34.54
CA GLY A 208 -55.40 42.45 -34.37
C GLY A 208 -55.58 43.97 -34.58
N ILE A 209 -54.49 44.74 -34.76
CA ILE A 209 -54.59 46.18 -35.04
C ILE A 209 -55.05 46.39 -36.49
N ALA A 210 -56.32 46.76 -36.67
CA ALA A 210 -57.00 46.82 -37.97
C ALA A 210 -56.33 47.73 -39.03
N HIS A 211 -55.63 48.77 -38.59
CA HIS A 211 -55.08 49.82 -39.46
C HIS A 211 -53.54 49.84 -39.46
N LEU A 212 -52.88 48.73 -39.11
CA LEU A 212 -51.41 48.70 -39.09
C LEU A 212 -50.82 48.81 -40.50
N ASN A 213 -51.46 48.19 -41.50
CA ASN A 213 -51.04 48.26 -42.90
C ASN A 213 -51.37 49.63 -43.53
N ASP A 214 -52.40 50.31 -43.02
CA ASP A 214 -52.79 51.64 -43.46
C ASP A 214 -51.69 52.68 -43.19
N VAL A 215 -50.72 52.39 -42.31
CA VAL A 215 -49.57 53.28 -42.07
C VAL A 215 -48.72 53.42 -43.33
N ASP A 216 -48.45 52.32 -44.02
CA ASP A 216 -47.68 52.34 -45.27
C ASP A 216 -48.47 53.07 -46.37
N GLU A 217 -49.77 52.78 -46.49
CA GLU A 217 -50.66 53.44 -47.45
C GLU A 217 -50.79 54.97 -47.19
N LEU A 218 -50.88 55.39 -45.93
CA LEU A 218 -50.89 56.81 -45.55
C LEU A 218 -49.56 57.49 -45.86
N TRP A 219 -48.43 56.78 -45.69
CA TRP A 219 -47.10 57.30 -46.01
C TRP A 219 -46.96 57.57 -47.50
N ASP A 220 -47.32 56.59 -48.34
CA ASP A 220 -47.29 56.69 -49.80
C ASP A 220 -48.22 57.81 -50.28
N SER A 221 -49.43 57.88 -49.72
CA SER A 221 -50.40 58.94 -50.03
C SER A 221 -49.87 60.33 -49.66
N ASN A 222 -49.22 60.46 -48.50
CA ASN A 222 -48.63 61.72 -48.07
C ASN A 222 -47.46 62.16 -48.97
N GLU A 223 -46.67 61.23 -49.49
CA GLU A 223 -45.64 61.52 -50.50
C GLU A 223 -46.25 62.01 -51.81
N VAL A 224 -47.33 61.37 -52.29
CA VAL A 224 -48.07 61.82 -53.48
C VAL A 224 -48.64 63.22 -53.27
N HIS A 225 -49.31 63.47 -52.13
CA HIS A 225 -49.83 64.80 -51.80
C HIS A 225 -48.72 65.85 -51.72
N SER A 226 -47.55 65.52 -51.16
CA SER A 226 -46.40 66.44 -51.10
C SER A 226 -45.91 66.80 -52.51
N ASN A 227 -45.81 65.83 -53.41
CA ASN A 227 -45.44 66.06 -54.81
C ASN A 227 -46.49 66.92 -55.54
N GLN A 228 -47.78 66.61 -55.35
CA GLN A 228 -48.89 67.40 -55.90
C GLN A 228 -48.88 68.86 -55.41
N LEU A 229 -48.56 69.08 -54.13
CA LEU A 229 -48.43 70.41 -53.56
C LEU A 229 -47.28 71.20 -54.19
N SER A 230 -46.12 70.55 -54.41
CA SER A 230 -44.98 71.18 -55.08
C SER A 230 -45.30 71.56 -56.54
N GLU A 231 -46.04 70.70 -57.26
CA GLU A 231 -46.51 71.00 -58.62
C GLU A 231 -47.50 72.18 -58.62
N LEU A 232 -48.44 72.22 -57.66
CA LEU A 232 -49.36 73.34 -57.48
C LEU A 232 -48.64 74.65 -57.17
N GLU A 233 -47.60 74.64 -56.32
CA GLU A 233 -46.78 75.82 -56.04
C GLU A 233 -46.10 76.33 -57.31
N LYS A 234 -45.56 75.42 -58.14
CA LYS A 234 -44.94 75.76 -59.42
C LYS A 234 -45.95 76.37 -60.39
N GLN A 235 -47.12 75.75 -60.54
CA GLN A 235 -48.22 76.28 -61.35
C GLN A 235 -48.70 77.64 -60.83
N GLY A 236 -48.73 77.84 -59.52
CA GLY A 236 -49.03 79.13 -58.88
C GLY A 236 -48.04 80.22 -59.27
N GLU A 237 -46.73 79.91 -59.25
CA GLU A 237 -45.69 80.84 -59.71
C GLU A 237 -45.76 81.12 -61.22
N GLU A 238 -46.08 80.13 -62.05
CA GLU A 238 -46.32 80.33 -63.48
C GLU A 238 -47.54 81.22 -63.74
N THR A 239 -48.64 80.97 -63.04
CA THR A 239 -49.87 81.79 -63.12
C THR A 239 -49.59 83.23 -62.69
N LYS A 240 -48.82 83.42 -61.62
CA LYS A 240 -48.38 84.74 -61.14
C LYS A 240 -47.53 85.47 -62.17
N LYS A 241 -46.58 84.79 -62.84
CA LYS A 241 -45.82 85.35 -63.96
C LYS A 241 -46.72 85.74 -65.13
N LEU A 242 -47.70 84.91 -65.49
CA LEU A 242 -48.66 85.18 -66.57
C LEU A 242 -49.53 86.39 -66.26
N ILE A 243 -50.05 86.50 -65.02
CA ILE A 243 -50.82 87.66 -64.55
C ILE A 243 -49.99 88.94 -64.63
N GLN A 244 -48.71 88.90 -64.23
CA GLN A 244 -47.81 90.04 -64.37
C GLN A 244 -47.60 90.44 -65.84
N ASN A 245 -47.45 89.47 -66.75
CA ASN A 245 -47.32 89.74 -68.18
C ASN A 245 -48.60 90.34 -68.76
N ASN A 246 -49.77 89.77 -68.46
CA ASN A 246 -51.06 90.30 -68.89
C ASN A 246 -51.30 91.71 -68.35
N LYS A 247 -50.94 91.97 -67.08
CA LYS A 247 -50.99 93.32 -66.49
C LYS A 247 -50.14 94.31 -67.29
N LYS A 248 -48.89 93.96 -67.61
CA LYS A 248 -48.04 94.81 -68.48
C LYS A 248 -48.65 95.04 -69.86
N LEU A 249 -49.25 94.02 -70.47
CA LEU A 249 -49.88 94.11 -71.79
C LEU A 249 -51.12 95.03 -71.79
N ILE A 250 -51.95 94.91 -70.75
CA ILE A 250 -53.10 95.78 -70.52
C ILE A 250 -52.64 97.22 -70.27
N ASP A 251 -51.61 97.44 -69.45
CA ASP A 251 -51.05 98.78 -69.20
C ASP A 251 -50.57 99.43 -70.51
N VAL A 252 -49.90 98.67 -71.40
CA VAL A 252 -49.49 99.14 -72.74
C VAL A 252 -50.70 99.45 -73.63
N SER A 253 -51.73 98.59 -73.62
CA SER A 253 -52.94 98.78 -74.42
C SER A 253 -53.77 99.99 -73.97
N ILE A 254 -53.85 100.22 -72.64
CA ILE A 254 -54.48 101.42 -72.08
C ILE A 254 -53.70 102.66 -72.48
N ALA A 255 -52.36 102.63 -72.46
CA ALA A 255 -51.54 103.75 -72.91
C ALA A 255 -51.79 104.08 -74.40
N ASP A 256 -51.83 103.08 -75.29
CA ASP A 256 -52.13 103.27 -76.72
C ASP A 256 -53.55 103.83 -76.94
N ALA A 257 -54.54 103.34 -76.19
CA ALA A 257 -55.91 103.83 -76.26
C ALA A 257 -56.04 105.28 -75.75
N VAL A 258 -55.34 105.63 -74.66
CA VAL A 258 -55.28 107.00 -74.14
C VAL A 258 -54.63 107.94 -75.16
N GLU A 259 -53.54 107.51 -75.82
CA GLU A 259 -52.88 108.30 -76.86
C GLU A 259 -53.81 108.56 -78.05
N LYS A 260 -54.47 107.52 -78.59
CA LYS A 260 -55.47 107.63 -79.66
C LYS A 260 -56.62 108.56 -79.29
N ASN A 261 -57.17 108.42 -78.09
CA ASN A 261 -58.23 109.31 -77.61
C ASN A 261 -57.73 110.76 -77.48
N ASN A 262 -56.49 110.98 -77.03
CA ASN A 262 -55.93 112.32 -76.92
C ASN A 262 -55.78 112.97 -78.31
N THR A 263 -55.38 112.21 -79.34
CA THR A 263 -55.34 112.69 -80.73
C THR A 263 -56.74 113.02 -81.26
N ALA A 264 -57.73 112.18 -80.97
CA ALA A 264 -59.12 112.40 -81.37
C ALA A 264 -59.73 113.65 -80.71
N ILE A 265 -59.46 113.87 -79.41
CA ILE A 265 -59.88 115.08 -78.69
C ILE A 265 -59.24 116.33 -79.29
N GLN A 266 -57.95 116.28 -79.67
CA GLN A 266 -57.29 117.39 -80.37
C GLN A 266 -57.98 117.70 -81.71
N MET A 267 -58.26 116.69 -82.53
CA MET A 267 -58.96 116.88 -83.80
C MET A 267 -60.38 117.45 -83.59
N LEU A 268 -61.12 116.92 -82.61
CA LEU A 268 -62.46 117.41 -82.27
C LEU A 268 -62.40 118.86 -81.81
N THR A 269 -61.48 119.23 -80.92
CA THR A 269 -61.31 120.60 -80.44
C THR A 269 -61.00 121.56 -81.59
N GLN A 270 -60.22 121.11 -82.59
CA GLN A 270 -59.98 121.87 -83.80
C GLN A 270 -61.27 122.05 -84.62
N LYS A 271 -62.06 120.99 -84.80
CA LYS A 271 -63.37 121.05 -85.47
C LYS A 271 -64.38 121.95 -84.73
N THR A 272 -64.44 121.91 -83.40
CA THR A 272 -65.34 122.77 -82.62
C THR A 272 -64.94 124.24 -82.73
N LYS A 273 -63.62 124.55 -82.76
CA LYS A 273 -63.13 125.91 -83.07
C LYS A 273 -63.66 126.42 -84.42
N TYR A 274 -63.63 125.57 -85.46
CA TYR A 274 -64.19 125.94 -86.77
C TYR A 274 -65.72 126.08 -86.76
N ALA A 275 -66.44 125.20 -86.05
CA ALA A 275 -67.89 125.28 -85.93
C ALA A 275 -68.36 126.54 -85.18
N TYR A 276 -67.62 126.96 -84.14
CA TYR A 276 -67.93 128.19 -83.39
C TYR A 276 -67.74 129.46 -84.24
N MET A 277 -66.73 129.47 -85.13
CA MET A 277 -66.58 130.52 -86.15
C MET A 277 -67.76 130.57 -87.13
N LEU A 278 -68.29 129.42 -87.54
CA LEU A 278 -69.44 129.34 -88.46
C LEU A 278 -70.77 129.76 -87.80
N ALA A 279 -71.02 129.35 -86.56
CA ALA A 279 -72.26 129.70 -85.84
C ALA A 279 -72.32 131.18 -85.42
N GLY A 280 -71.17 131.79 -85.10
CA GLY A 280 -71.11 133.24 -84.87
C GLY A 280 -71.46 134.05 -86.12
N GLY A 281 -71.13 133.54 -87.31
CA GLY A 281 -71.45 134.20 -88.58
C GLY A 281 -72.94 134.18 -88.94
N SER A 282 -73.66 133.10 -88.66
CA SER A 282 -75.08 132.96 -89.03
C SER A 282 -76.04 133.72 -88.10
N LEU A 283 -75.71 133.86 -86.82
CA LEU A 283 -76.51 134.67 -85.88
C LEU A 283 -76.51 136.16 -86.25
N GLY A 284 -75.39 136.66 -86.78
CA GLY A 284 -75.29 138.02 -87.30
C GLY A 284 -76.17 138.26 -88.53
N PHE A 285 -76.25 137.28 -89.45
CA PHE A 285 -77.09 137.37 -90.64
C PHE A 285 -78.59 137.33 -90.31
N ALA A 286 -79.03 136.46 -89.40
CA ALA A 286 -80.44 136.34 -89.03
C ALA A 286 -81.01 137.57 -88.31
N LEU A 287 -80.18 138.26 -87.51
CA LEU A 287 -80.58 139.51 -86.85
C LEU A 287 -80.81 140.67 -87.84
N ILE A 288 -80.07 140.70 -88.95
CA ILE A 288 -80.24 141.70 -90.01
C ILE A 288 -81.55 141.44 -90.80
N GLU A 289 -81.91 140.17 -90.98
CA GLU A 289 -83.04 139.76 -91.82
C GLU A 289 -84.40 139.95 -91.13
N LEU A 290 -84.49 139.75 -89.81
CA LEU A 290 -85.75 139.96 -89.09
C LEU A 290 -86.09 141.45 -88.88
N ILE A 291 -85.07 142.31 -88.71
CA ILE A 291 -85.26 143.77 -88.69
C ILE A 291 -85.90 144.25 -90.01
N PHE A 292 -85.62 143.57 -91.12
CA PHE A 292 -86.23 143.86 -92.42
C PHE A 292 -87.71 143.45 -92.51
N ILE A 293 -88.13 142.39 -91.80
CA ILE A 293 -89.51 141.89 -91.80
C ILE A 293 -90.43 142.76 -90.93
N LEU A 294 -89.92 143.35 -89.84
CA LEU A 294 -90.69 144.24 -88.95
C LEU A 294 -90.96 145.64 -89.53
N LEU A 295 -90.37 146.01 -90.68
CA LEU A 295 -90.47 147.35 -91.27
C LEU A 295 -91.39 147.46 -92.52
N LYS A 296 -92.10 146.39 -92.93
CA LYS A 296 -93.01 146.42 -94.09
C LYS A 296 -94.48 146.14 -93.71
N VAL A 297 -95.29 147.22 -93.79
CA VAL A 297 -96.71 147.23 -94.25
C VAL A 297 -97.72 146.80 -93.16
N ILE A 298 -98.56 147.65 -92.54
CA ILE A 298 -99.56 148.64 -93.03
C ILE A 298 -100.50 148.08 -94.09
#